data_AF-A0A8T2WHY9-F1
#
_entry.id   AF-A0A8T2WHY9-F1
#
_cell.length_a   1.000
_cell.length_b   1.000
_cell.length_c   1.000
_cell.angle_alpha   90.00
_cell.angle_beta   90.00
_cell.angle_gamma   90.00
#
_symmetry.space_group_name_H-M   'P 1'
#
loop_
_entity.id
_entity.type
_entity.pdbx_description
1 polymer ?
#
loop_
_entity_poly.entity_id
_entity_poly.type
_entity_poly.pdbx_seq_one_letter_code
_entity_poly.pdbx_strand_id
1 'polypeptide(L)'
;MGTLTRSGLTVIRSESFQASALQTEDLLDKLSVSLTGEELDIIEKLYHQAMKLEIEFFLAQPIAQTTLAPLTKGHNPEEDRLVIFSDFDLTCTVVDSSAILAEIAILTAPKSDVVQPETQIARMSSADLRNTWGLLSGQYTEEYEQCIESIMPSAKVEFNYEALCKALEQLSDFERRANSRVIDSGVLKGLNLEDVKRAGERLILQDGCTGFFQKIVKNENLNTNVHVLSYCWCGDLIRSAFSSGGLDSLNIHANELIFEESISTGEIVKKVESPMDKAQAFNDILMNYSSDRKNLTVYIGDSVGDLLCLLQADIGIVVGSSASLRSVGSQYGVSFVPLFPGLVRKQKESDGESLNWKGLSGILYTVSSWSEIHAFILGW
;
A
#
# COMPACT_ATOMS: atom_id res chain seq x y z
N MET A 1 13.24 40.22 15.84
CA MET A 1 12.95 39.09 14.94
C MET A 1 12.18 37.94 15.62
N GLY A 2 12.37 37.68 16.92
CA GLY A 2 11.63 36.61 17.65
C GLY A 2 10.17 36.91 18.05
N THR A 3 9.70 38.16 17.94
CA THR A 3 8.32 38.55 18.30
C THR A 3 7.33 38.38 17.13
N LEU A 4 7.79 38.53 15.89
CA LEU A 4 7.00 38.36 14.66
C LEU A 4 6.67 36.89 14.37
N THR A 5 7.56 35.97 14.73
CA THR A 5 7.37 34.52 14.51
C THR A 5 6.33 33.93 15.46
N ARG A 6 6.31 34.35 16.74
CA ARG A 6 5.27 33.95 17.70
C ARG A 6 3.89 34.51 17.35
N SER A 7 3.78 35.78 16.93
CA SER A 7 2.50 36.36 16.53
C SER A 7 1.96 35.76 15.23
N GLY A 8 2.83 35.51 14.24
CA GLY A 8 2.45 34.86 12.98
C GLY A 8 1.92 33.44 13.18
N LEU A 9 2.62 32.60 13.93
CA LEU A 9 2.18 31.23 14.23
C LEU A 9 0.88 31.19 15.05
N THR A 10 0.63 32.19 15.89
CA THR A 10 -0.62 32.30 16.66
C THR A 10 -1.80 32.71 15.77
N VAL A 11 -1.58 33.58 14.80
CA VAL A 11 -2.59 33.97 13.80
C VAL A 11 -2.93 32.77 12.89
N ILE A 12 -1.93 32.00 12.47
CA ILE A 12 -2.12 30.84 11.59
C ILE A 12 -2.79 29.66 12.34
N ARG A 13 -2.60 29.55 13.66
CA ARG A 13 -3.30 28.58 14.52
C ARG A 13 -4.73 29.00 14.90
N SER A 14 -5.20 30.15 14.45
CA SER A 14 -6.53 30.66 14.84
C SER A 14 -7.65 29.98 14.07
N GLU A 15 -8.82 29.82 14.72
CA GLU A 15 -10.05 29.39 14.05
C GLU A 15 -10.42 30.32 12.88
N SER A 16 -10.07 31.61 12.98
CA SER A 16 -10.26 32.58 11.90
C SER A 16 -9.41 32.29 10.66
N PHE A 17 -8.18 31.81 10.83
CA PHE A 17 -7.35 31.42 9.68
C PHE A 17 -7.88 30.16 9.02
N GLN A 18 -8.27 29.16 9.82
CA GLN A 18 -8.90 27.94 9.30
C GLN A 18 -10.21 28.26 8.54
N ALA A 19 -11.05 29.13 9.09
CA ALA A 19 -12.27 29.58 8.42
C ALA A 19 -11.99 30.33 7.11
N SER A 20 -10.95 31.18 7.08
CA SER A 20 -10.52 31.89 5.87
C SER A 20 -9.99 30.95 4.80
N ALA A 21 -9.21 29.93 5.18
CA ALA A 21 -8.70 28.93 4.25
C ALA A 21 -9.86 28.12 3.64
N LEU A 22 -10.79 27.62 4.48
CA LEU A 22 -11.99 26.92 4.02
C LEU A 22 -12.83 27.76 3.05
N GLN A 23 -13.00 29.06 3.34
CA GLN A 23 -13.73 29.96 2.45
C GLN A 23 -13.01 30.17 1.12
N THR A 24 -11.67 30.16 1.13
CA THR A 24 -10.86 30.32 -0.08
C THR A 24 -10.96 29.08 -0.97
N GLU A 25 -10.89 27.89 -0.38
CA GLU A 25 -11.10 26.62 -1.09
C GLU A 25 -12.52 26.50 -1.67
N ASP A 26 -13.56 26.81 -0.88
CA ASP A 26 -14.96 26.82 -1.37
C ASP A 26 -15.18 27.83 -2.51
N LEU A 27 -14.47 28.96 -2.47
CA LEU A 27 -14.52 29.93 -3.57
C LEU A 27 -13.78 29.42 -4.81
N LEU A 28 -12.61 28.80 -4.66
CA LEU A 28 -11.86 28.17 -5.74
C LEU A 28 -12.69 27.07 -6.43
N ASP A 29 -13.35 26.21 -5.65
CA ASP A 29 -14.24 25.16 -6.16
C ASP A 29 -15.41 25.74 -6.97
N LYS A 30 -16.02 26.83 -6.48
CA LYS A 30 -17.13 27.48 -7.20
C LYS A 30 -16.68 28.17 -8.48
N LEU A 31 -15.51 28.81 -8.43
CA LEU A 31 -14.97 29.55 -9.57
C LEU A 31 -14.42 28.62 -10.65
N SER A 32 -13.93 27.44 -10.29
CA SER A 32 -13.35 26.48 -11.23
C SER A 32 -14.37 25.87 -12.20
N VAL A 33 -15.65 25.77 -11.81
CA VAL A 33 -16.72 25.20 -12.63
C VAL A 33 -16.93 25.94 -13.96
N SER A 34 -16.68 27.25 -14.01
CA SER A 34 -16.91 28.06 -15.22
C SER A 34 -15.66 28.31 -16.06
N LEU A 35 -14.51 27.73 -15.68
CA LEU A 35 -13.23 27.95 -16.37
C LEU A 35 -13.03 27.01 -17.54
N THR A 36 -12.30 27.50 -18.54
CA THR A 36 -11.77 26.67 -19.63
C THR A 36 -10.59 25.82 -19.15
N GLY A 37 -10.24 24.76 -19.89
CA GLY A 37 -9.11 23.90 -19.54
C GLY A 37 -7.78 24.66 -19.43
N GLU A 38 -7.53 25.64 -20.30
CA GLU A 38 -6.32 26.49 -20.23
C GLU A 38 -6.28 27.38 -18.97
N GLU A 39 -7.44 27.90 -18.55
CA GLU A 39 -7.54 28.71 -17.33
C GLU A 39 -7.36 27.86 -16.07
N LEU A 40 -7.90 26.63 -16.07
CA LEU A 40 -7.68 25.66 -15.00
C LEU A 40 -6.20 25.33 -14.85
N ASP A 41 -5.50 25.06 -15.95
CA ASP A 41 -4.04 24.81 -15.93
C ASP A 41 -3.25 25.98 -15.32
N ILE A 42 -3.65 27.21 -15.59
CA ILE A 42 -2.99 28.41 -15.02
C ILE A 42 -3.26 28.50 -13.52
N ILE A 43 -4.52 28.33 -13.09
CA ILE A 43 -4.88 28.38 -11.68
C ILE A 43 -4.18 27.27 -10.91
N GLU A 44 -4.14 26.05 -11.45
CA GLU A 44 -3.44 24.92 -10.85
C GLU A 44 -1.96 25.26 -10.62
N LYS A 45 -1.26 25.84 -11.61
CA LYS A 45 0.14 26.25 -11.47
C LYS A 45 0.33 27.32 -10.39
N LEU A 46 -0.55 28.32 -10.34
CA LEU A 46 -0.48 29.39 -9.33
C LEU A 46 -0.76 28.86 -7.93
N TYR A 47 -1.74 27.97 -7.79
CA TYR A 47 -2.07 27.31 -6.53
C TYR A 47 -0.90 26.48 -6.02
N HIS A 48 -0.31 25.63 -6.88
CA HIS A 48 0.90 24.88 -6.56
C HIS A 48 2.04 25.79 -6.11
N GLN A 49 2.27 26.90 -6.80
CA GLN A 49 3.31 27.86 -6.43
C GLN A 49 3.02 28.54 -5.07
N ALA A 50 1.76 28.90 -4.81
CA ALA A 50 1.35 29.49 -3.53
C ALA A 50 1.57 28.49 -2.38
N MET A 51 1.11 27.25 -2.53
CA MET A 51 1.31 26.18 -1.55
C MET A 51 2.79 25.90 -1.30
N LYS A 52 3.61 25.85 -2.37
CA LYS A 52 5.06 25.67 -2.24
C LYS A 52 5.70 26.79 -1.41
N LEU A 53 5.38 28.05 -1.70
CA LEU A 53 5.91 29.21 -0.96
C LEU A 53 5.46 29.20 0.50
N GLU A 54 4.22 28.81 0.77
CA GLU A 54 3.70 28.67 2.12
C GLU A 54 4.45 27.59 2.91
N ILE A 55 4.67 26.41 2.31
CA ILE A 55 5.46 25.33 2.89
C ILE A 55 6.90 25.79 3.15
N GLU A 56 7.57 26.40 2.16
CA GLU A 56 8.93 26.92 2.29
C GLU A 56 9.04 27.95 3.43
N PHE A 57 8.05 28.83 3.56
CA PHE A 57 7.97 29.80 4.65
C PHE A 57 7.92 29.11 6.03
N PHE A 58 7.08 28.08 6.19
CA PHE A 58 6.96 27.35 7.45
C PHE A 58 8.21 26.52 7.77
N LEU A 59 8.81 25.86 6.77
CA LEU A 59 10.04 25.10 6.94
C LEU A 59 11.22 25.99 7.34
N ALA A 60 11.25 27.24 6.88
CA ALA A 60 12.27 28.22 7.27
C ALA A 60 12.11 28.75 8.70
N GLN A 61 10.97 28.50 9.37
CA GLN A 61 10.78 28.97 10.74
C GLN A 61 11.57 28.11 11.73
N PRO A 62 12.29 28.71 12.71
CA PRO A 62 12.95 27.96 13.77
C PRO A 62 11.91 27.37 14.72
N ILE A 63 11.48 26.13 14.45
CA ILE A 63 10.59 25.38 15.33
C ILE A 63 11.47 24.62 16.33
N ALA A 64 11.53 25.11 17.57
CA ALA A 64 12.29 24.48 18.66
C ALA A 64 11.59 23.24 19.26
N GLN A 65 10.42 22.86 18.75
CA GLN A 65 9.63 21.71 19.23
C GLN A 65 9.90 20.48 18.36
N THR A 66 9.92 19.30 18.98
CA THR A 66 9.88 18.01 18.28
C THR A 66 8.62 17.93 17.43
N THR A 67 8.77 17.62 16.14
CA THR A 67 7.66 17.52 15.19
C THR A 67 7.45 16.08 14.76
N LEU A 68 6.18 15.66 14.63
CA LEU A 68 5.80 14.33 14.15
C LEU A 68 6.02 14.08 12.66
N ALA A 69 6.19 15.15 11.88
CA ALA A 69 6.46 15.09 10.44
C ALA A 69 7.59 16.09 10.07
N PRO A 70 8.51 15.72 9.16
CA PRO A 70 8.64 14.38 8.60
C PRO A 70 9.14 13.37 9.65
N LEU A 71 8.74 12.11 9.52
CA LEU A 71 9.05 11.02 10.45
C LEU A 71 10.57 10.81 10.60
N THR A 72 11.30 11.03 9.51
CA THR A 72 12.76 10.93 9.46
C THR A 72 13.49 12.09 10.12
N LYS A 73 12.78 13.14 10.58
CA LYS A 73 13.40 14.26 11.27
C LYS A 73 13.92 13.83 12.65
N GLY A 74 15.23 13.94 12.83
CA GLY A 74 15.89 13.51 14.07
C GLY A 74 16.22 12.01 14.11
N HIS A 75 16.01 11.28 13.00
CA HIS A 75 16.47 9.91 12.84
C HIS A 75 18.01 9.86 12.95
N ASN A 76 18.51 8.98 13.81
CA ASN A 76 19.93 8.72 13.95
C ASN A 76 20.26 7.33 13.36
N PRO A 77 20.87 7.22 12.17
CA PRO A 77 21.09 5.92 11.51
C PRO A 77 21.99 4.94 12.31
N GLU A 78 22.77 5.45 13.26
CA GLU A 78 23.58 4.63 14.17
C GLU A 78 22.75 3.95 15.26
N GLU A 79 21.65 4.58 15.70
CA GLU A 79 20.81 4.11 16.81
C GLU A 79 19.44 3.59 16.35
N ASP A 80 18.96 4.08 15.21
CA ASP A 80 17.62 3.87 14.70
C ASP A 80 17.67 3.11 13.36
N ARG A 81 16.62 2.32 13.11
CA ARG A 81 16.39 1.65 11.83
C ARG A 81 14.93 1.86 11.42
N LEU A 82 14.72 2.35 10.20
CA LEU A 82 13.38 2.45 9.63
C LEU A 82 13.10 1.18 8.81
N VAL A 83 12.02 0.47 9.12
CA VAL A 83 11.62 -0.72 8.35
C VAL A 83 10.25 -0.47 7.74
N ILE A 84 10.21 -0.40 6.42
CA ILE A 84 9.00 -0.11 5.66
C ILE A 84 8.53 -1.38 5.01
N PHE A 85 7.26 -1.71 5.24
CA PHE A 85 6.54 -2.77 4.59
C PHE A 85 5.47 -2.15 3.70
N SER A 86 5.25 -2.75 2.54
CA SER A 86 4.17 -2.36 1.65
C SER A 86 3.50 -3.60 1.07
N ASP A 87 2.17 -3.56 0.95
CA ASP A 87 1.49 -4.40 -0.02
C ASP A 87 1.82 -3.94 -1.45
N PHE A 88 1.55 -4.80 -2.43
CA PHE A 88 1.76 -4.52 -3.83
C PHE A 88 0.46 -4.19 -4.56
N ASP A 89 -0.50 -5.11 -4.56
CA ASP A 89 -1.72 -4.99 -5.35
C ASP A 89 -2.63 -3.88 -4.80
N LEU A 90 -3.07 -2.96 -5.66
CA LEU A 90 -3.92 -1.79 -5.33
C LEU A 90 -3.31 -0.76 -4.35
N THR A 91 -2.28 -1.15 -3.60
CA THR A 91 -1.44 -0.29 -2.77
C THR A 91 -0.33 0.38 -3.59
N CYS A 92 0.53 -0.42 -4.25
CA CYS A 92 1.57 0.09 -5.16
C CYS A 92 1.04 0.18 -6.59
N THR A 93 0.23 -0.77 -7.02
CA THR A 93 -0.32 -0.84 -8.38
C THR A 93 -1.69 -0.17 -8.48
N VAL A 94 -2.10 0.21 -9.69
CA VAL A 94 -3.48 0.69 -9.94
C VAL A 94 -4.46 -0.45 -10.27
N VAL A 95 -3.94 -1.63 -10.58
CA VAL A 95 -4.67 -2.83 -10.98
C VAL A 95 -4.07 -4.06 -10.31
N ASP A 96 -4.95 -5.01 -9.99
CA ASP A 96 -4.59 -6.26 -9.33
C ASP A 96 -3.73 -7.17 -10.23
N SER A 97 -2.65 -7.71 -9.67
CA SER A 97 -1.68 -8.55 -10.38
C SER A 97 -2.28 -9.87 -10.89
N SER A 98 -3.30 -10.42 -10.23
CA SER A 98 -3.97 -11.64 -10.70
C SER A 98 -4.69 -11.41 -12.03
N ALA A 99 -5.32 -10.24 -12.19
CA ALA A 99 -5.97 -9.85 -13.44
C ALA A 99 -4.95 -9.66 -14.57
N ILE A 100 -3.78 -9.08 -14.26
CA ILE A 100 -2.69 -8.91 -15.22
C ILE A 100 -2.16 -10.28 -15.68
N LEU A 101 -1.88 -11.20 -14.75
CA LEU A 101 -1.40 -12.55 -15.09
C LEU A 101 -2.42 -13.32 -15.94
N ALA A 102 -3.71 -13.22 -15.61
CA ALA A 102 -4.78 -13.82 -16.39
C ALA A 102 -4.87 -13.21 -17.80
N GLU A 103 -4.74 -11.89 -17.93
CA GLU A 103 -4.75 -11.22 -19.23
C GLU A 103 -3.57 -11.65 -20.11
N ILE A 104 -2.36 -11.73 -19.57
CA ILE A 104 -1.19 -12.26 -20.28
C ILE A 104 -1.48 -13.70 -20.74
N ALA A 105 -2.07 -14.53 -19.86
CA ALA A 105 -2.39 -15.91 -20.18
C ALA A 105 -3.39 -16.00 -21.34
N ILE A 106 -4.42 -15.17 -21.35
CA ILE A 106 -5.46 -15.14 -22.38
C ILE A 106 -4.90 -14.63 -23.72
N LEU A 107 -4.09 -13.56 -23.71
CA LEU A 107 -3.57 -12.91 -24.91
C LEU A 107 -2.50 -13.74 -25.63
N THR A 108 -1.71 -14.50 -24.88
CA THR A 108 -0.61 -15.32 -25.42
C THR A 108 -1.03 -16.76 -25.75
N ALA A 109 -2.27 -17.14 -25.42
CA ALA A 109 -2.77 -18.47 -25.67
C ALA A 109 -3.09 -18.72 -27.16
N PRO A 110 -2.97 -19.98 -27.62
CA PRO A 110 -3.35 -20.35 -28.96
C PRO A 110 -4.86 -20.12 -29.19
N LYS A 111 -5.20 -19.75 -30.41
CA LYS A 111 -6.60 -19.69 -30.85
C LYS A 111 -7.13 -21.12 -31.01
N SER A 112 -8.43 -21.30 -30.80
CA SER A 112 -9.15 -22.58 -30.89
C SER A 112 -8.89 -23.36 -32.19
N ASP A 113 -8.52 -22.66 -33.26
CA ASP A 113 -8.45 -23.20 -34.61
C ASP A 113 -7.02 -23.66 -35.00
N VAL A 114 -6.04 -23.55 -34.09
CA VAL A 114 -4.64 -23.93 -34.36
C VAL A 114 -4.36 -25.30 -33.74
N VAL A 115 -4.12 -26.31 -34.58
CA VAL A 115 -3.67 -27.65 -34.16
C VAL A 115 -2.31 -27.53 -33.49
N GLN A 116 -2.22 -27.78 -32.19
CA GLN A 116 -0.95 -27.78 -31.47
C GLN A 116 -0.11 -28.99 -31.89
N PRO A 117 1.20 -28.82 -32.13
CA PRO A 117 2.12 -29.94 -32.28
C PRO A 117 2.12 -30.82 -31.02
N GLU A 118 2.16 -32.15 -31.17
CA GLU A 118 2.14 -33.14 -30.07
C GLU A 118 3.27 -32.98 -29.02
N THR A 119 4.26 -32.13 -29.30
CA THR A 119 5.42 -31.85 -28.44
C THR A 119 5.26 -30.64 -27.53
N GLN A 120 4.16 -29.89 -27.63
CA GLN A 120 3.91 -28.73 -26.76
C GLN A 120 3.10 -29.10 -25.52
N ILE A 121 3.40 -28.44 -24.40
CA ILE A 121 2.62 -28.54 -23.16
C ILE A 121 1.16 -28.24 -23.49
N ALA A 122 0.25 -29.19 -23.19
CA ALA A 122 -1.18 -29.00 -23.40
C ALA A 122 -1.67 -27.76 -22.62
N ARG A 123 -1.93 -26.68 -23.35
CA ARG A 123 -2.39 -25.38 -22.85
C ARG A 123 -3.80 -25.11 -23.35
N MET A 124 -4.64 -24.55 -22.48
CA MET A 124 -5.99 -24.10 -22.80
C MET A 124 -6.01 -23.10 -23.95
N SER A 125 -7.08 -23.08 -24.74
CA SER A 125 -7.27 -22.06 -25.77
C SER A 125 -7.57 -20.70 -25.13
N SER A 126 -7.36 -19.61 -25.88
CA SER A 126 -7.69 -18.26 -25.41
C SER A 126 -9.16 -18.11 -24.97
N ALA A 127 -10.09 -18.80 -25.64
CA ALA A 127 -11.51 -18.79 -25.29
C ALA A 127 -11.77 -19.54 -23.98
N ASP A 128 -11.17 -20.71 -23.82
CA ASP A 128 -11.32 -21.51 -22.59
C ASP A 128 -10.71 -20.80 -21.39
N LEU A 129 -9.53 -20.19 -21.53
CA LEU A 129 -8.91 -19.39 -20.48
C LEU A 129 -9.79 -18.23 -20.04
N ARG A 130 -10.40 -17.50 -20.99
CA ARG A 130 -11.30 -16.40 -20.66
C ARG A 130 -12.52 -16.88 -19.88
N ASN A 131 -13.10 -18.01 -20.26
CA ASN A 131 -14.24 -18.60 -19.57
C ASN A 131 -13.86 -19.08 -18.17
N THR A 132 -12.74 -19.79 -18.04
CA THR A 132 -12.25 -20.31 -16.76
C THR A 132 -11.86 -19.17 -15.82
N TRP A 133 -11.15 -18.15 -16.31
CA TRP A 133 -10.85 -16.96 -15.51
C TRP A 133 -12.12 -16.27 -15.03
N GLY A 134 -13.08 -16.03 -15.93
CA GLY A 134 -14.35 -15.40 -15.57
C GLY A 134 -15.13 -16.18 -14.49
N LEU A 135 -15.10 -17.51 -14.55
CA LEU A 135 -15.68 -18.36 -13.51
C LEU A 135 -14.94 -18.24 -12.18
N LEU A 136 -13.60 -18.33 -12.21
CA LEU A 136 -12.77 -18.24 -11.00
C LEU A 136 -12.90 -16.87 -10.32
N SER A 137 -12.83 -15.77 -11.08
CA SER A 137 -12.93 -14.41 -10.54
C SER A 137 -14.33 -14.12 -10.00
N GLY A 138 -15.38 -14.62 -10.67
CA GLY A 138 -16.76 -14.50 -10.21
C GLY A 138 -16.98 -15.24 -8.90
N GLN A 139 -16.58 -16.51 -8.86
CA GLN A 139 -16.65 -17.33 -7.65
C GLN A 139 -15.83 -16.75 -6.49
N TYR A 140 -14.63 -16.21 -6.78
CA TYR A 140 -13.82 -15.53 -5.77
C TYR A 140 -14.56 -14.34 -5.16
N THR A 141 -15.15 -13.48 -5.99
CA THR A 141 -15.87 -12.29 -5.52
C THR A 141 -17.03 -12.67 -4.60
N GLU A 142 -17.86 -13.62 -5.03
CA GLU A 142 -19.03 -14.07 -4.25
C GLU A 142 -18.62 -14.72 -2.92
N GLU A 143 -17.64 -15.63 -2.94
CA GLU A 143 -17.18 -16.31 -1.73
C GLU A 143 -16.41 -15.37 -0.80
N TYR A 144 -15.69 -14.38 -1.34
CA TYR A 144 -15.00 -13.36 -0.54
C TYR A 144 -16.02 -12.51 0.23
N GLU A 145 -17.08 -12.02 -0.44
CA GLU A 145 -18.15 -11.26 0.22
C GLU A 145 -18.80 -12.07 1.35
N GLN A 146 -19.13 -13.33 1.10
CA GLN A 146 -19.67 -14.24 2.12
C GLN A 146 -18.69 -14.47 3.27
N CYS A 147 -17.40 -14.61 2.97
CA CYS A 147 -16.37 -14.77 3.97
C CYS A 147 -16.27 -13.52 4.86
N ILE A 148 -16.23 -12.34 4.25
CA ILE A 148 -16.22 -11.05 4.96
C ILE A 148 -17.46 -10.93 5.86
N GLU A 149 -18.66 -11.25 5.37
CA GLU A 149 -19.87 -11.24 6.20
C GLU A 149 -19.78 -12.23 7.37
N SER A 150 -19.22 -13.43 7.14
CA SER A 150 -19.12 -14.48 8.16
C SER A 150 -18.15 -14.14 9.30
N ILE A 151 -17.08 -13.39 9.02
CA ILE A 151 -16.09 -12.98 10.01
C ILE A 151 -16.54 -11.73 10.78
N MET A 152 -17.61 -11.06 10.37
CA MET A 152 -18.08 -9.84 11.02
C MET A 152 -18.81 -10.14 12.34
N PRO A 153 -18.40 -9.53 13.47
CA PRO A 153 -19.18 -9.59 14.71
C PRO A 153 -20.58 -9.01 14.51
N SER A 154 -21.56 -9.53 15.24
CA SER A 154 -22.96 -9.05 15.18
C SER A 154 -23.14 -7.62 15.69
N ALA A 155 -22.22 -7.14 16.54
CA ALA A 155 -22.17 -5.77 17.02
C ALA A 155 -20.71 -5.31 17.10
N LYS A 156 -20.49 -4.00 16.99
CA LYS A 156 -19.16 -3.42 17.14
C LYS A 156 -18.59 -3.77 18.52
N VAL A 157 -17.38 -4.31 18.53
CA VAL A 157 -16.64 -4.67 19.74
C VAL A 157 -15.54 -3.65 20.04
N GLU A 158 -15.03 -3.68 21.26
CA GLU A 158 -13.79 -2.99 21.60
C GLU A 158 -12.60 -3.64 20.89
N PHE A 159 -11.55 -2.86 20.65
CA PHE A 159 -10.37 -3.34 19.95
C PHE A 159 -9.72 -4.52 20.68
N ASN A 160 -9.69 -5.67 20.01
CA ASN A 160 -9.02 -6.87 20.48
C ASN A 160 -8.31 -7.55 19.30
N TYR A 161 -6.99 -7.43 19.27
CA TYR A 161 -6.15 -7.98 18.21
C TYR A 161 -6.25 -9.51 18.10
N GLU A 162 -6.29 -10.23 19.23
CA GLU A 162 -6.38 -11.69 19.23
C GLU A 162 -7.72 -12.19 18.67
N ALA A 163 -8.81 -11.48 18.98
CA ALA A 163 -10.13 -11.79 18.44
C ALA A 163 -10.17 -11.58 16.91
N LEU A 164 -9.50 -10.53 16.42
CA LEU A 164 -9.37 -10.25 15.00
C LEU A 164 -8.51 -11.31 14.28
N CYS A 165 -7.39 -11.73 14.87
CA CYS A 165 -6.58 -12.84 14.33
C CYS A 165 -7.43 -14.09 14.11
N LYS A 166 -8.18 -14.52 15.14
CA LYS A 166 -9.06 -15.69 15.06
C LYS A 166 -10.13 -15.57 13.97
N ALA A 167 -10.62 -14.36 13.72
CA ALA A 167 -11.57 -14.12 12.64
C ALA A 167 -10.91 -14.28 11.26
N LEU A 168 -9.72 -13.71 11.09
CA LEU A 168 -8.97 -13.75 9.84
C LEU A 168 -8.34 -15.12 9.53
N GLU A 169 -8.35 -16.07 10.46
CA GLU A 169 -8.10 -17.50 10.17
C GLU A 169 -9.10 -18.04 9.14
N GLN A 170 -10.38 -17.65 9.23
CA GLN A 170 -11.40 -18.08 8.25
C GLN A 170 -11.14 -17.48 6.86
N LEU A 171 -10.72 -16.21 6.81
CA LEU A 171 -10.29 -15.59 5.55
C LEU A 171 -9.07 -16.32 4.98
N SER A 172 -8.13 -16.73 5.83
CA SER A 172 -6.96 -17.51 5.41
C SER A 172 -7.35 -18.85 4.81
N ASP A 173 -8.30 -19.55 5.41
CA ASP A 173 -8.80 -20.82 4.86
C ASP A 173 -9.51 -20.61 3.51
N PHE A 174 -10.24 -19.50 3.35
CA PHE A 174 -10.83 -19.11 2.07
C PHE A 174 -9.75 -18.87 1.00
N GLU A 175 -8.75 -18.04 1.30
CA GLU A 175 -7.68 -17.70 0.35
C GLU A 175 -6.94 -18.97 -0.10
N ARG A 176 -6.61 -19.89 0.82
CA ARG A 176 -5.96 -21.17 0.47
C ARG A 176 -6.79 -22.00 -0.51
N ARG A 177 -8.12 -22.04 -0.34
CA ARG A 177 -9.02 -22.73 -1.27
C ARG A 177 -9.08 -22.03 -2.62
N ALA A 178 -9.17 -20.70 -2.64
CA ALA A 178 -9.17 -19.90 -3.86
C ALA A 178 -7.90 -20.12 -4.68
N ASN A 179 -6.73 -20.03 -4.03
CA ASN A 179 -5.43 -20.30 -4.64
C ASN A 179 -5.33 -21.73 -5.20
N SER A 180 -5.88 -22.73 -4.49
CA SER A 180 -5.88 -24.12 -4.96
C SER A 180 -6.72 -24.29 -6.23
N ARG A 181 -7.88 -23.62 -6.34
CA ARG A 181 -8.70 -23.64 -7.57
C ARG A 181 -7.95 -23.06 -8.78
N VAL A 182 -7.13 -22.03 -8.56
CA VAL A 182 -6.32 -21.40 -9.63
C VAL A 182 -5.29 -22.41 -10.15
N ILE A 183 -4.57 -23.09 -9.26
CA ILE A 183 -3.61 -24.14 -9.62
C ILE A 183 -4.32 -25.30 -10.35
N ASP A 184 -5.39 -25.84 -9.75
CA ASP A 184 -6.14 -26.98 -10.28
C ASP A 184 -6.73 -26.69 -11.66
N SER A 185 -7.10 -25.44 -11.93
CA SER A 185 -7.64 -25.02 -13.23
C SER A 185 -6.60 -24.99 -14.35
N GLY A 186 -5.32 -24.89 -14.01
CA GLY A 186 -4.23 -24.70 -14.98
C GLY A 186 -4.29 -23.37 -15.73
N VAL A 187 -5.02 -22.35 -15.26
CA VAL A 187 -5.20 -21.06 -15.96
C VAL A 187 -3.89 -20.32 -16.20
N LEU A 188 -2.87 -20.55 -15.35
CA LEU A 188 -1.54 -19.95 -15.47
C LEU A 188 -0.54 -20.86 -16.20
N LYS A 189 -0.95 -22.07 -16.61
CA LYS A 189 -0.07 -23.03 -17.30
C LYS A 189 0.26 -22.53 -18.69
N GLY A 190 1.53 -22.64 -19.08
CA GLY A 190 2.01 -22.25 -20.39
C GLY A 190 2.33 -20.77 -20.55
N LEU A 191 2.21 -19.95 -19.50
CA LEU A 191 2.69 -18.57 -19.47
C LEU A 191 4.20 -18.50 -19.72
N ASN A 192 4.66 -17.55 -20.52
CA ASN A 192 6.09 -17.33 -20.75
C ASN A 192 6.65 -16.33 -19.73
N LEU A 193 7.81 -16.64 -19.14
CA LEU A 193 8.46 -15.80 -18.14
C LEU A 193 8.80 -14.38 -18.68
N GLU A 194 9.27 -14.28 -19.91
CA GLU A 194 9.63 -12.99 -20.51
C GLU A 194 8.40 -12.13 -20.82
N ASP A 195 7.25 -12.77 -21.10
CA ASP A 195 5.97 -12.06 -21.21
C ASP A 195 5.55 -11.46 -19.85
N VAL A 196 5.73 -12.21 -18.77
CA VAL A 196 5.45 -11.75 -17.40
C VAL A 196 6.37 -10.59 -17.02
N LYS A 197 7.68 -10.70 -17.26
CA LYS A 197 8.62 -9.61 -16.96
C LYS A 197 8.29 -8.34 -17.74
N ARG A 198 8.05 -8.46 -19.04
CA ARG A 198 7.66 -7.34 -19.91
C ARG A 198 6.36 -6.68 -19.49
N ALA A 199 5.39 -7.46 -18.99
CA ALA A 199 4.17 -6.89 -18.43
C ALA A 199 4.46 -6.13 -17.12
N GLY A 200 5.31 -6.69 -16.25
CA GLY A 200 5.78 -6.02 -15.04
C GLY A 200 6.46 -4.69 -15.34
N GLU A 201 7.41 -4.64 -16.28
CA GLU A 201 8.10 -3.40 -16.69
C GLU A 201 7.16 -2.28 -17.19
N ARG A 202 5.97 -2.66 -17.67
CA ARG A 202 4.95 -1.73 -18.19
C ARG A 202 3.82 -1.47 -17.21
N LEU A 203 3.88 -2.10 -16.04
CA LEU A 203 2.85 -2.02 -15.03
C LEU A 203 2.81 -0.59 -14.47
N ILE A 204 1.61 -0.02 -14.43
CA ILE A 204 1.40 1.33 -13.91
C ILE A 204 1.32 1.25 -12.39
N LEU A 205 2.31 1.83 -11.72
CA LEU A 205 2.29 2.07 -10.28
C LEU A 205 1.51 3.35 -9.98
N GLN A 206 0.91 3.40 -8.79
CA GLN A 206 0.24 4.57 -8.25
C GLN A 206 1.17 5.80 -8.30
N ASP A 207 0.63 6.97 -8.62
CA ASP A 207 1.43 8.18 -8.71
C ASP A 207 2.17 8.45 -7.40
N GLY A 208 3.44 8.84 -7.50
CA GLY A 208 4.34 9.03 -6.36
C GLY A 208 4.96 7.76 -5.74
N CYS A 209 4.43 6.55 -6.00
CA CYS A 209 4.92 5.29 -5.41
C CYS A 209 6.39 5.02 -5.73
N THR A 210 6.73 4.98 -7.03
CA THR A 210 8.11 4.76 -7.48
C THR A 210 9.07 5.80 -6.92
N GLY A 211 8.67 7.08 -6.96
CA GLY A 211 9.48 8.19 -6.46
C GLY A 211 9.74 8.12 -4.96
N PHE A 212 8.76 7.69 -4.18
CA PHE A 212 8.89 7.46 -2.74
C PHE A 212 9.95 6.40 -2.43
N PHE A 213 9.83 5.20 -3.01
CA PHE A 213 10.79 4.14 -2.78
C PHE A 213 12.18 4.49 -3.29
N GLN A 214 12.29 5.17 -4.45
CA GLN A 214 13.57 5.64 -4.97
C GLN A 214 14.28 6.58 -3.99
N LYS A 215 13.55 7.53 -3.38
CA LYS A 215 14.13 8.46 -2.42
C LYS A 215 14.55 7.76 -1.13
N ILE A 216 13.77 6.79 -0.64
CA ILE A 216 14.12 6.01 0.55
C ILE A 216 15.38 5.18 0.34
N VAL A 217 15.40 4.37 -0.73
CA VAL A 217 16.48 3.42 -0.98
C VAL A 217 17.80 4.15 -1.27
N LYS A 218 17.75 5.33 -1.90
CA LYS A 218 18.95 6.13 -2.22
C LYS A 218 19.43 7.02 -1.07
N ASN A 219 18.68 7.15 0.02
CA ASN A 219 19.06 8.03 1.12
C ASN A 219 19.97 7.30 2.11
N GLU A 220 21.29 7.42 1.91
CA GLU A 220 22.32 6.80 2.75
C GLU A 220 22.27 7.27 4.22
N ASN A 221 21.65 8.43 4.50
CA ASN A 221 21.49 8.93 5.86
C ASN A 221 20.30 8.29 6.60
N LEU A 222 19.51 7.46 5.90
CA LEU A 222 18.44 6.68 6.49
C LEU A 222 18.84 5.22 6.49
N ASN A 223 18.97 4.63 7.68
CA ASN A 223 19.15 3.18 7.82
C ASN A 223 17.82 2.49 7.56
N THR A 224 17.43 2.41 6.28
CA THR A 224 16.11 1.95 5.86
C THR A 224 16.17 0.57 5.22
N ASN A 225 15.22 -0.28 5.56
CA ASN A 225 14.97 -1.52 4.86
C ASN A 225 13.53 -1.51 4.34
N VAL A 226 13.36 -1.89 3.07
CA VAL A 226 12.05 -1.91 2.41
C VAL A 226 11.70 -3.34 2.02
N HIS A 227 10.50 -3.76 2.40
CA HIS A 227 9.95 -5.07 2.15
C HIS A 227 8.58 -4.94 1.48
N VAL A 228 8.35 -5.75 0.44
CA VAL A 228 7.03 -5.88 -0.20
C VAL A 228 6.47 -7.23 0.17
N LEU A 229 5.31 -7.27 0.83
CA LEU A 229 4.59 -8.50 1.17
C LEU A 229 3.34 -8.59 0.31
N SER A 230 3.21 -9.59 -0.55
CA SER A 230 2.10 -9.65 -1.53
C SER A 230 1.59 -11.07 -1.75
N TYR A 231 0.29 -11.17 -2.04
CA TYR A 231 -0.34 -12.43 -2.47
C TYR A 231 -0.06 -12.80 -3.92
N CYS A 232 0.54 -11.88 -4.70
CA CYS A 232 0.81 -12.07 -6.12
C CYS A 232 1.40 -13.46 -6.39
N TRP A 233 0.82 -14.15 -7.39
CA TRP A 233 1.23 -15.50 -7.76
C TRP A 233 2.62 -15.59 -8.40
N CYS A 234 3.19 -14.45 -8.82
CA CYS A 234 4.47 -14.43 -9.51
C CYS A 234 5.34 -13.25 -9.04
N GLY A 235 6.29 -13.53 -8.15
CA GLY A 235 7.28 -12.55 -7.68
C GLY A 235 8.07 -11.86 -8.80
N ASP A 236 8.28 -12.52 -9.95
CA ASP A 236 8.98 -11.92 -11.09
C ASP A 236 8.21 -10.76 -11.73
N LEU A 237 6.87 -10.75 -11.66
CA LEU A 237 6.05 -9.61 -12.07
C LEU A 237 6.36 -8.39 -11.20
N ILE A 238 6.38 -8.58 -9.87
CA ILE A 238 6.68 -7.54 -8.89
C ILE A 238 8.10 -7.01 -9.08
N ARG A 239 9.09 -7.90 -9.18
CA ARG A 239 10.50 -7.55 -9.41
C ARG A 239 10.63 -6.67 -10.64
N SER A 240 10.04 -7.10 -11.76
CA SER A 240 10.12 -6.39 -13.03
C SER A 240 9.41 -5.03 -13.00
N ALA A 241 8.31 -4.92 -12.26
CA ALA A 241 7.62 -3.64 -12.05
C ALA A 241 8.51 -2.62 -11.34
N PHE A 242 9.22 -3.03 -10.29
CA PHE A 242 10.13 -2.15 -9.57
C PHE A 242 11.47 -1.91 -10.29
N SER A 243 11.99 -2.90 -11.02
CA SER A 243 13.20 -2.75 -11.85
C SER A 243 13.09 -1.61 -12.86
N SER A 244 11.90 -1.38 -13.44
CA SER A 244 11.65 -0.25 -14.34
C SER A 244 11.93 1.12 -13.68
N GLY A 245 11.78 1.20 -12.36
CA GLY A 245 12.10 2.34 -11.53
C GLY A 245 13.50 2.32 -10.90
N GLY A 246 14.39 1.38 -11.28
CA GLY A 246 15.71 1.23 -10.66
C GLY A 246 15.64 0.84 -9.18
N LEU A 247 14.65 0.02 -8.82
CA LEU A 247 14.39 -0.47 -7.46
C LEU A 247 14.65 -1.99 -7.34
N ASP A 248 15.70 -2.48 -8.01
CA ASP A 248 16.07 -3.90 -8.06
C ASP A 248 16.43 -4.48 -6.68
N SER A 249 16.77 -3.63 -5.71
CA SER A 249 17.21 -4.02 -4.38
C SER A 249 16.09 -4.16 -3.34
N LEU A 250 14.82 -4.02 -3.74
CA LEU A 250 13.70 -4.20 -2.82
C LEU A 250 13.54 -5.66 -2.40
N ASN A 251 13.26 -5.90 -1.12
CA ASN A 251 13.02 -7.25 -0.62
C ASN A 251 11.58 -7.66 -0.92
N ILE A 252 11.39 -8.55 -1.91
CA ILE A 252 10.06 -8.99 -2.34
C ILE A 252 9.73 -10.37 -1.75
N HIS A 253 8.61 -10.44 -1.04
CA HIS A 253 8.06 -11.63 -0.40
C HIS A 253 6.67 -11.89 -0.98
N ALA A 254 6.59 -12.79 -1.94
CA ALA A 254 5.36 -13.16 -2.62
C ALA A 254 5.36 -14.65 -2.98
N ASN A 255 4.27 -15.13 -3.55
CA ASN A 255 4.22 -16.46 -4.13
C ASN A 255 5.08 -16.53 -5.41
N GLU A 256 5.50 -17.73 -5.78
CA GLU A 256 6.34 -17.93 -6.98
C GLU A 256 5.68 -18.93 -7.92
N LEU A 257 5.37 -18.48 -9.13
CA LEU A 257 4.93 -19.34 -10.22
C LEU A 257 6.14 -20.19 -10.68
N ILE A 258 5.94 -21.49 -10.81
CA ILE A 258 7.02 -22.41 -11.21
C ILE A 258 7.17 -22.41 -12.73
N PHE A 259 8.39 -22.18 -13.21
CA PHE A 259 8.74 -22.25 -14.63
C PHE A 259 9.67 -23.42 -14.89
N GLU A 260 9.40 -24.17 -15.95
CA GLU A 260 10.34 -25.09 -16.58
C GLU A 260 10.90 -24.40 -17.82
N GLU A 261 12.23 -24.19 -17.83
CA GLU A 261 12.93 -23.32 -18.76
C GLU A 261 12.44 -21.87 -18.73
N SER A 262 11.38 -21.56 -19.47
CA SER A 262 10.74 -20.24 -19.50
C SER A 262 9.22 -20.33 -19.60
N ILE A 263 8.66 -21.53 -19.40
CA ILE A 263 7.24 -21.79 -19.53
C ILE A 263 6.68 -22.25 -18.18
N SER A 264 5.63 -21.58 -17.72
CA SER A 264 4.96 -21.87 -16.46
C SER A 264 4.34 -23.27 -16.49
N THR A 265 4.56 -24.03 -15.43
CA THR A 265 3.90 -25.33 -15.22
C THR A 265 2.45 -25.16 -14.76
N GLY A 266 2.08 -23.98 -14.26
CA GLY A 266 0.81 -23.68 -13.59
C GLY A 266 0.86 -23.88 -12.08
N GLU A 267 1.92 -24.49 -11.55
CA GLU A 267 2.12 -24.67 -10.11
C GLU A 267 2.63 -23.39 -9.45
N ILE A 268 2.18 -23.15 -8.21
CA ILE A 268 2.56 -21.97 -7.43
C ILE A 268 3.18 -22.43 -6.11
N VAL A 269 4.39 -21.95 -5.82
CA VAL A 269 4.98 -22.04 -4.49
C VAL A 269 4.33 -20.98 -3.61
N LYS A 270 3.43 -21.43 -2.75
CA LYS A 270 2.62 -20.59 -1.84
C LYS A 270 3.46 -20.18 -0.63
N LYS A 271 4.08 -19.00 -0.68
CA LYS A 271 4.88 -18.43 0.43
C LYS A 271 4.07 -17.44 1.26
N VAL A 272 3.22 -16.65 0.62
CA VAL A 272 2.39 -15.60 1.22
C VAL A 272 1.03 -15.65 0.54
N GLU A 273 0.08 -16.43 1.05
CA GLU A 273 -1.24 -16.60 0.42
C GLU A 273 -2.40 -16.12 1.29
N SER A 274 -2.13 -15.67 2.52
CA SER A 274 -3.17 -15.31 3.47
C SER A 274 -2.75 -14.20 4.44
N PRO A 275 -3.72 -13.59 5.18
CA PRO A 275 -3.41 -12.54 6.15
C PRO A 275 -2.46 -13.04 7.25
N MET A 276 -2.60 -14.31 7.62
CA MET A 276 -1.74 -14.96 8.61
C MET A 276 -0.33 -15.16 8.08
N ASP A 277 -0.16 -15.49 6.80
CA ASP A 277 1.18 -15.63 6.19
C ASP A 277 1.87 -14.26 6.08
N LYS A 278 1.14 -13.20 5.70
CA LYS A 278 1.66 -11.82 5.73
C LYS A 278 2.12 -11.45 7.13
N ALA A 279 1.30 -11.70 8.16
CA ALA A 279 1.66 -11.42 9.55
C ALA A 279 2.87 -12.25 10.00
N GLN A 280 2.95 -13.52 9.63
CA GLN A 280 4.09 -14.37 9.95
C GLN A 280 5.36 -13.85 9.29
N ALA A 281 5.33 -13.56 7.99
CA ALA A 281 6.46 -13.01 7.25
C ALA A 281 6.94 -11.67 7.84
N PHE A 282 6.00 -10.77 8.19
CA PHE A 282 6.30 -9.52 8.88
C PHE A 282 7.09 -9.76 10.18
N ASN A 283 6.62 -10.69 11.03
CA ASN A 283 7.29 -11.01 12.29
C ASN A 283 8.66 -11.68 12.07
N ASP A 284 8.77 -12.62 11.14
CA ASP A 284 10.03 -13.31 10.84
C ASP A 284 11.09 -12.35 10.33
N ILE A 285 10.72 -11.39 9.48
CA ILE A 285 11.60 -10.32 9.02
C ILE A 285 12.09 -9.49 10.21
N LEU A 286 11.20 -9.12 11.13
CA LEU A 286 11.57 -8.33 12.29
C LEU A 286 12.47 -9.09 13.29
N MET A 287 12.26 -10.39 13.45
CA MET A 287 13.11 -11.24 14.30
C MET A 287 14.54 -11.38 13.76
N ASN A 288 14.74 -11.24 12.45
CA ASN A 288 16.07 -11.30 11.83
C ASN A 288 16.90 -10.03 12.05
N TYR A 289 16.28 -8.94 12.50
CA TYR A 289 17.01 -7.73 12.86
C TYR A 289 17.66 -7.85 14.23
N SER A 290 18.93 -7.46 14.33
CA SER A 290 19.64 -7.34 15.60
C SER A 290 19.00 -6.28 16.50
N SER A 291 19.10 -6.48 17.80
CA SER A 291 18.67 -5.54 18.85
C SER A 291 19.66 -4.39 19.10
N ASP A 292 20.62 -4.21 18.20
CA ASP A 292 21.63 -3.15 18.25
C ASP A 292 21.04 -1.75 17.98
N ARG A 293 19.87 -1.72 17.32
CA ARG A 293 19.18 -0.49 16.92
C ARG A 293 17.70 -0.57 17.28
N LYS A 294 17.08 0.60 17.41
CA LYS A 294 15.64 0.75 17.59
C LYS A 294 14.95 0.69 16.24
N ASN A 295 14.16 -0.35 16.04
CA ASN A 295 13.34 -0.48 14.83
C ASN A 295 12.09 0.41 14.96
N LEU A 296 11.82 1.21 13.94
CA LEU A 296 10.54 1.90 13.73
C LEU A 296 9.89 1.30 12.49
N THR A 297 8.72 0.70 12.66
CA THR A 297 8.05 -0.05 11.61
C THR A 297 6.88 0.73 11.01
N VAL A 298 6.84 0.79 9.68
CA VAL A 298 5.71 1.36 8.92
C VAL A 298 5.16 0.28 8.02
N TYR A 299 3.85 0.05 8.04
CA TYR A 299 3.19 -0.83 7.07
C TYR A 299 2.21 -0.03 6.23
N ILE A 300 2.26 -0.21 4.91
CA ILE A 300 1.42 0.45 3.93
C ILE A 300 0.59 -0.63 3.22
N GLY A 301 -0.74 -0.54 3.26
CA GLY A 301 -1.62 -1.51 2.62
C GLY A 301 -3.01 -0.93 2.35
N ASP A 302 -3.90 -1.69 1.71
CA ASP A 302 -5.23 -1.20 1.32
C ASP A 302 -6.37 -2.16 1.67
N SER A 303 -6.05 -3.41 2.04
CA SER A 303 -7.03 -4.51 2.09
C SER A 303 -7.22 -5.12 3.48
N VAL A 304 -8.24 -5.98 3.63
CA VAL A 304 -8.46 -6.80 4.84
C VAL A 304 -7.27 -7.76 5.05
N GLY A 305 -6.62 -8.19 3.96
CA GLY A 305 -5.44 -9.06 4.02
C GLY A 305 -4.25 -8.44 4.73
N ASP A 306 -4.17 -7.11 4.75
CA ASP A 306 -3.08 -6.36 5.40
C ASP A 306 -3.38 -6.00 6.85
N LEU A 307 -4.62 -6.19 7.30
CA LEU A 307 -5.11 -5.60 8.56
C LEU A 307 -4.27 -6.04 9.77
N LEU A 308 -3.80 -7.29 9.79
CA LEU A 308 -2.92 -7.78 10.86
C LEU A 308 -1.57 -7.03 10.87
N CYS A 309 -0.92 -6.93 9.72
CA CYS A 309 0.38 -6.26 9.63
C CYS A 309 0.27 -4.74 9.86
N LEU A 310 -0.79 -4.12 9.32
CA LEU A 310 -1.14 -2.72 9.55
C LEU A 310 -1.26 -2.40 11.06
N LEU A 311 -1.88 -3.30 11.83
CA LEU A 311 -2.03 -3.14 13.27
C LEU A 311 -0.77 -3.50 14.05
N GLN A 312 0.03 -4.47 13.60
CA GLN A 312 1.27 -4.86 14.27
C GLN A 312 2.37 -3.81 14.13
N ALA A 313 2.44 -3.12 12.99
CA ALA A 313 3.41 -2.06 12.77
C ALA A 313 3.21 -0.88 13.72
N ASP A 314 4.30 -0.18 14.05
CA ASP A 314 4.25 1.02 14.90
C ASP A 314 3.39 2.12 14.27
N ILE A 315 3.35 2.14 12.93
CA ILE A 315 2.55 3.03 12.12
C ILE A 315 1.92 2.24 10.96
N GLY A 316 0.62 1.96 11.06
CA GLY A 316 -0.18 1.42 9.96
C GLY A 316 -0.77 2.54 9.11
N ILE A 317 -0.48 2.53 7.81
CA ILE A 317 -0.99 3.48 6.81
C ILE A 317 -1.84 2.73 5.80
N VAL A 318 -3.10 3.14 5.69
CA VAL A 318 -4.06 2.63 4.72
C VAL A 318 -4.09 3.56 3.52
N VAL A 319 -3.69 3.04 2.36
CA VAL A 319 -3.80 3.76 1.08
C VAL A 319 -5.16 3.46 0.47
N GLY A 320 -5.86 4.52 0.08
CA GLY A 320 -7.21 4.37 -0.44
C GLY A 320 -8.19 3.96 0.66
N SER A 321 -9.28 3.31 0.26
CA SER A 321 -10.40 3.04 1.15
C SER A 321 -11.23 1.85 0.69
N SER A 322 -10.73 0.63 0.91
CA SER A 322 -11.54 -0.58 0.76
C SER A 322 -12.72 -0.57 1.75
N ALA A 323 -13.94 -0.74 1.24
CA ALA A 323 -15.15 -0.78 2.06
C ALA A 323 -15.13 -1.97 3.03
N SER A 324 -14.65 -3.13 2.59
CA SER A 324 -14.50 -4.33 3.43
C SER A 324 -13.49 -4.11 4.55
N LEU A 325 -12.31 -3.51 4.25
CA LEU A 325 -11.31 -3.18 5.28
C LEU A 325 -11.90 -2.28 6.36
N ARG A 326 -12.60 -1.21 5.96
CA ARG A 326 -13.22 -0.29 6.92
C ARG A 326 -14.30 -0.97 7.75
N SER A 327 -15.11 -1.81 7.11
CA SER A 327 -16.22 -2.51 7.78
C SER A 327 -15.68 -3.49 8.81
N VAL A 328 -14.78 -4.39 8.41
CA VAL A 328 -14.12 -5.37 9.30
C VAL A 328 -13.36 -4.65 10.41
N GLY A 329 -12.45 -3.74 10.07
CA GLY A 329 -11.66 -3.01 11.06
C GLY A 329 -12.54 -2.28 12.07
N SER A 330 -13.54 -1.51 11.61
CA SER A 330 -14.39 -0.73 12.51
C SER A 330 -15.23 -1.59 13.43
N GLN A 331 -15.72 -2.74 12.94
CA GLN A 331 -16.49 -3.69 13.75
C GLN A 331 -15.62 -4.34 14.83
N TYR A 332 -14.35 -4.55 14.53
CA TYR A 332 -13.32 -5.00 15.47
C TYR A 332 -12.67 -3.87 16.29
N GLY A 333 -13.29 -2.69 16.34
CA GLY A 333 -12.85 -1.59 17.20
C GLY A 333 -11.65 -0.79 16.67
N VAL A 334 -11.19 -1.04 15.44
CA VAL A 334 -10.13 -0.24 14.78
C VAL A 334 -10.66 1.14 14.41
N SER A 335 -9.86 2.16 14.65
CA SER A 335 -10.14 3.55 14.31
C SER A 335 -9.32 3.97 13.09
N PHE A 336 -10.01 4.34 12.02
CA PHE A 336 -9.38 4.90 10.82
C PHE A 336 -9.36 6.42 10.90
N VAL A 337 -8.16 7.01 10.89
CA VAL A 337 -7.96 8.45 11.10
C VAL A 337 -7.21 9.04 9.91
N PRO A 338 -7.69 10.12 9.27
CA PRO A 338 -6.93 10.81 8.24
C PRO A 338 -5.53 11.20 8.75
N LEU A 339 -4.48 10.91 7.97
CA LEU A 339 -3.09 10.99 8.41
C LEU A 339 -2.75 12.34 9.06
N PHE A 340 -2.81 13.45 8.30
CA PHE A 340 -2.43 14.76 8.82
C PHE A 340 -3.31 15.27 9.97
N PRO A 341 -4.66 15.20 9.91
CA PRO A 341 -5.50 15.53 11.06
C PRO A 341 -5.16 14.70 12.31
N GLY A 342 -4.85 13.42 12.15
CA GLY A 342 -4.39 12.54 13.22
C GLY A 342 -3.05 12.97 13.81
N LEU A 343 -2.08 13.31 12.95
CA LEU A 343 -0.77 13.82 13.38
C LEU A 343 -0.89 15.14 14.15
N VAL A 344 -1.74 16.08 13.69
CA VAL A 344 -1.97 17.35 14.39
C VAL A 344 -2.56 17.11 15.78
N ARG A 345 -3.52 16.18 15.91
CA ARG A 345 -4.09 15.83 17.21
C ARG A 345 -3.03 15.23 18.14
N LYS A 346 -2.27 14.25 17.65
CA LYS A 346 -1.21 13.59 18.42
C LYS A 346 -0.10 14.57 18.84
N GLN A 347 0.26 15.53 17.99
CA GLN A 347 1.22 16.59 18.32
C GLN A 347 0.71 17.54 19.41
N LYS A 348 -0.60 17.84 19.44
CA LYS A 348 -1.21 18.70 20.47
C LYS A 348 -1.28 18.01 21.83
N GLU A 349 -1.43 16.69 21.84
CA GLU A 349 -1.49 15.87 23.06
C GLU A 349 -0.10 15.57 23.63
N SER A 350 0.97 15.76 22.84
CA SER A 350 2.34 15.56 23.29
C SER A 350 2.91 16.84 23.89
N ASP A 351 3.08 16.83 25.22
CA ASP A 351 3.70 17.92 26.02
C ASP A 351 5.25 17.97 25.88
N GLY A 352 5.78 17.67 24.68
CA GLY A 352 7.22 17.76 24.40
C GLY A 352 8.07 16.57 24.86
N GLU A 353 7.45 15.49 25.36
CA GLU A 353 8.12 14.19 25.53
C GLU A 353 8.19 13.41 24.21
N SER A 354 9.09 12.43 24.14
CA SER A 354 9.28 11.57 22.97
C SER A 354 7.96 10.90 22.57
N LEU A 355 7.47 11.24 21.38
CA LEU A 355 6.27 10.66 20.81
C LEU A 355 6.52 9.19 20.46
N ASN A 356 6.07 8.30 21.33
CA ASN A 356 6.20 6.87 21.09
C ASN A 356 5.14 6.42 20.08
N TRP A 357 5.59 6.04 18.89
CA TRP A 357 4.83 5.18 17.99
C TRP A 357 4.78 3.78 18.60
N LYS A 358 3.63 3.14 18.50
CA LYS A 358 3.44 1.81 19.07
C LYS A 358 2.39 1.06 18.26
N GLY A 359 2.76 -0.16 17.86
CA GLY A 359 1.81 -1.10 17.28
C GLY A 359 0.71 -1.48 18.26
N LEU A 360 -0.32 -2.12 17.70
CA LEU A 360 -1.49 -2.63 18.42
C LEU A 360 -2.25 -1.53 19.18
N SER A 361 -2.20 -0.29 18.68
CA SER A 361 -2.96 0.83 19.25
C SER A 361 -4.43 0.83 18.84
N GLY A 362 -4.80 0.01 17.84
CA GLY A 362 -6.12 0.04 17.22
C GLY A 362 -6.36 1.28 16.35
N ILE A 363 -5.33 2.08 16.06
CA ILE A 363 -5.41 3.27 15.20
C ILE A 363 -4.65 2.99 13.90
N LEU A 364 -5.33 3.21 12.76
CA LEU A 364 -4.73 3.18 11.44
C LEU A 364 -4.89 4.55 10.77
N TYR A 365 -3.84 5.02 10.11
CA TYR A 365 -3.86 6.30 9.41
C TYR A 365 -4.28 6.11 7.97
N THR A 366 -5.21 6.91 7.47
CA THR A 366 -5.68 6.81 6.08
C THR A 366 -5.09 7.94 5.24
N VAL A 367 -4.67 7.61 4.02
CA VAL A 367 -4.20 8.54 3.01
C VAL A 367 -4.94 8.33 1.69
N SER A 368 -5.01 9.38 0.89
CA SER A 368 -5.56 9.35 -0.46
C SER A 368 -4.50 9.08 -1.54
N SER A 369 -3.22 9.32 -1.25
CA SER A 369 -2.13 9.20 -2.22
C SER A 369 -0.77 8.92 -1.55
N TRP A 370 0.18 8.43 -2.35
CA TRP A 370 1.58 8.28 -1.93
C TRP A 370 2.26 9.62 -1.61
N SER A 371 1.77 10.73 -2.15
CA SER A 371 2.27 12.07 -1.82
C SER A 371 2.10 12.41 -0.34
N GLU A 372 1.01 11.98 0.29
CA GLU A 372 0.82 12.16 1.74
C GLU A 372 1.80 11.29 2.55
N ILE A 373 2.03 10.05 2.11
CA ILE A 373 3.01 9.14 2.72
C ILE A 373 4.41 9.74 2.63
N HIS A 374 4.76 10.24 1.46
CA HIS A 374 6.03 10.90 1.18
C HIS A 374 6.24 12.10 2.10
N ALA A 375 5.28 13.02 2.13
CA ALA A 375 5.35 14.22 2.97
C ALA A 375 5.43 13.86 4.46
N PHE A 376 4.73 12.81 4.89
CA PHE A 376 4.80 12.35 6.27
C PHE A 376 6.15 11.71 6.61
N ILE A 377 6.71 10.85 5.77
CA ILE A 377 7.91 10.07 6.12
C ILE A 377 9.18 10.86 5.83
N LEU A 378 9.31 11.42 4.62
CA LEU A 378 10.52 12.06 4.11
C LEU A 378 10.44 13.59 4.17
N GLY A 379 9.23 14.15 4.13
CA GLY A 379 9.02 15.59 3.96
C GLY A 379 8.79 15.96 2.49
N TRP A 380 8.71 17.26 2.23
CA TRP A 380 8.45 17.83 0.91
C TRP A 380 9.73 17.99 0.08
#